data_AF-A0A6B0RYK8-F1
#
_entry.id   AF-A0A6B0RYK8-F1
#
_cell.length_a   1.000
_cell.length_b   1.000
_cell.length_c   1.000
_cell.angle_alpha   90.00
_cell.angle_beta   90.00
_cell.angle_gamma   90.00
#
_symmetry.space_group_name_H-M   'P 1'
#
loop_
_entity.id
_entity.type
_entity.pdbx_description
1 polymer ?
#
loop_
_entity_poly.entity_id
_entity_poly.type
_entity_poly.pdbx_seq_one_letter_code
_entity_poly.pdbx_strand_id
1 'polypeptide(L)'
;MAKTQAYFVQFWPQVLQCFAGLYHRLQKCWSVVKGFCSNNGEEYIPPAESIFHKEKILTLGNILTDNSLALEQRAQAAYRIGLLAFTAEYMKEVAHLLQNYEMVPKIKILLLQSVASWCYLNPVNQRRAKHLQFIPILIDLFNDTSESTMTSETNSSLLVKFWGCYVLSVMTCNNLPCMQELKHCSSLKYHLQILASENWSGWPENFAEVLYFLIGFHRH
;
A
#
# COMPACT_ATOMS: atom_id res chain seq x y z
N MET A 1 -0.33 -54.41 12.38
CA MET A 1 -0.63 -53.34 11.42
C MET A 1 -1.18 -52.10 12.13
N ALA A 2 -0.35 -51.36 12.87
CA ALA A 2 -0.81 -50.16 13.61
C ALA A 2 0.21 -48.99 13.63
N LYS A 3 1.42 -49.18 13.07
CA LYS A 3 2.47 -48.15 13.08
C LYS A 3 2.53 -47.29 11.82
N THR A 4 1.85 -47.69 10.74
CA THR A 4 1.89 -46.98 9.44
C THR A 4 0.86 -45.86 9.32
N GLN A 5 -0.24 -45.92 10.09
CA GLN A 5 -1.29 -44.89 10.08
C GLN A 5 -0.91 -43.62 10.86
N ALA A 6 -0.11 -43.74 11.92
CA ALA A 6 0.24 -42.60 12.78
C ALA A 6 1.16 -41.58 12.09
N TYR A 7 2.03 -42.01 11.17
CA TYR A 7 2.93 -41.12 10.42
C TYR A 7 2.20 -40.30 9.35
N PHE A 8 1.11 -40.82 8.78
CA PHE A 8 0.34 -40.11 7.74
C PHE A 8 -0.46 -38.94 8.30
N VAL A 9 -0.93 -39.03 9.55
CA VAL A 9 -1.75 -38.00 10.19
C VAL A 9 -0.94 -36.75 10.58
N GLN A 10 0.38 -36.89 10.77
CA GLN A 10 1.25 -35.79 11.21
C GLN A 10 1.81 -34.95 10.05
N PHE A 11 1.92 -35.52 8.84
CA PHE A 11 2.48 -34.84 7.66
C PHE A 11 1.42 -34.09 6.84
N TRP A 12 0.16 -34.53 6.88
CA TRP A 12 -0.95 -33.93 6.13
C TRP A 12 -1.22 -32.44 6.42
N PRO A 13 -1.13 -31.95 7.68
CA PRO A 13 -1.35 -30.54 7.98
C PRO A 13 -0.29 -29.63 7.36
N GLN A 14 0.97 -30.08 7.34
CA GLN A 14 2.10 -29.33 6.78
C GLN A 14 2.01 -29.25 5.26
N VAL A 15 1.65 -30.36 4.61
CA VAL A 15 1.43 -30.40 3.16
C VAL A 15 0.25 -29.49 2.77
N LEU A 16 -0.86 -29.54 3.51
CA LEU A 16 -2.01 -28.63 3.30
C LEU A 16 -1.64 -27.15 3.50
N GLN A 17 -0.81 -26.82 4.48
CA GLN A 17 -0.31 -25.45 4.68
C GLN A 17 0.57 -24.99 3.51
N CYS A 18 1.46 -25.84 3.00
CA CYS A 18 2.26 -25.53 1.83
C CYS A 18 1.38 -25.31 0.58
N PHE A 19 0.38 -26.17 0.35
CA PHE A 19 -0.56 -26.02 -0.75
C PHE A 19 -1.44 -24.78 -0.60
N ALA A 20 -1.88 -24.43 0.61
CA ALA A 20 -2.63 -23.21 0.88
C ALA A 20 -1.77 -21.96 0.59
N GLY A 21 -0.49 -21.97 0.99
CA GLY A 21 0.44 -20.88 0.68
C GLY A 21 0.71 -20.74 -0.82
N LEU A 22 0.89 -21.86 -1.53
CA LEU A 22 1.05 -21.88 -2.99
C LEU A 22 -0.20 -21.42 -3.72
N TYR A 23 -1.37 -21.90 -3.30
CA TYR A 23 -2.66 -21.49 -3.86
C TYR A 23 -2.90 -20.00 -3.65
N HIS A 24 -2.60 -19.47 -2.45
CA HIS A 24 -2.70 -18.04 -2.17
C HIS A 24 -1.77 -17.21 -3.05
N ARG A 25 -0.51 -17.65 -3.25
CA ARG A 25 0.45 -16.98 -4.14
C ARG A 25 0.01 -17.03 -5.62
N LEU A 26 -0.54 -18.16 -6.06
CA LEU A 26 -1.04 -18.32 -7.43
C LEU A 26 -2.32 -17.52 -7.67
N GLN A 27 -3.23 -17.50 -6.71
CA GLN A 27 -4.44 -16.67 -6.73
C GLN A 27 -4.09 -15.17 -6.73
N LYS A 28 -3.05 -14.78 -5.98
CA LYS A 28 -2.47 -13.43 -5.98
C LYS A 28 -1.86 -13.06 -7.34
N CYS A 29 -1.12 -13.97 -7.97
CA CYS A 29 -0.62 -13.76 -9.33
C CYS A 29 -1.76 -13.63 -10.34
N TRP A 30 -2.81 -14.44 -10.18
CA TRP A 30 -3.96 -14.46 -11.08
C TRP A 30 -4.86 -13.22 -10.96
N SER A 31 -5.11 -12.71 -9.75
CA SER A 31 -5.89 -11.47 -9.57
C SER A 31 -5.18 -10.25 -10.16
N VAL A 32 -3.84 -10.22 -10.09
CA VAL A 32 -3.00 -9.17 -10.69
C VAL A 32 -3.04 -9.22 -12.22
N VAL A 33 -2.89 -10.41 -12.82
CA VAL A 33 -3.00 -10.58 -14.27
C VAL A 33 -4.39 -10.21 -14.77
N LYS A 34 -5.43 -10.56 -14.02
CA LYS A 34 -6.82 -10.20 -14.36
C LYS A 34 -7.07 -8.69 -14.26
N GLY A 35 -6.49 -8.01 -13.27
CA GLY A 35 -6.55 -6.55 -13.13
C GLY A 35 -5.85 -5.83 -14.28
N PHE A 36 -4.70 -6.35 -14.73
CA PHE A 36 -3.96 -5.79 -15.87
C PHE A 36 -4.66 -6.03 -17.22
N CYS A 37 -5.19 -7.24 -17.46
CA CYS A 37 -5.85 -7.57 -18.72
C CYS A 37 -7.27 -6.99 -18.86
N SER A 38 -7.89 -6.55 -17.77
CA SER A 38 -9.22 -5.90 -17.82
C SER A 38 -9.15 -4.40 -18.11
N ASN A 39 -7.95 -3.80 -18.14
CA ASN A 39 -7.72 -2.42 -18.56
C ASN A 39 -7.73 -2.29 -20.10
N ASN A 40 -8.81 -2.72 -20.74
CA ASN A 40 -9.08 -2.33 -22.13
C ASN A 40 -9.75 -0.95 -22.10
N GLY A 41 -8.93 0.09 -22.05
CA GLY A 41 -9.36 1.49 -22.07
C GLY A 41 -8.61 2.31 -21.03
N GLU A 42 -7.39 2.74 -21.35
CA GLU A 42 -6.71 3.79 -20.59
C GLU A 42 -7.59 5.06 -20.65
N GLU A 43 -8.34 5.35 -19.60
CA GLU A 43 -8.93 6.67 -19.43
C GLU A 43 -7.76 7.62 -19.18
N TYR A 44 -7.33 8.33 -20.22
CA TYR A 44 -6.27 9.33 -20.13
C TYR A 44 -6.73 10.42 -19.17
N ILE A 45 -6.23 10.36 -17.94
CA ILE A 45 -6.42 11.42 -16.96
C ILE A 45 -5.31 12.45 -17.23
N PRO A 46 -5.62 13.61 -17.84
CA PRO A 46 -4.61 14.61 -18.12
C PRO A 46 -3.99 15.07 -16.80
N PRO A 47 -2.65 15.11 -16.72
CA PRO A 47 -1.99 15.72 -15.56
C PRO A 47 -2.45 17.18 -15.46
N ALA A 48 -2.73 17.64 -14.24
CA ALA A 48 -2.95 19.07 -14.02
C ALA A 48 -1.67 19.82 -14.44
N GLU A 49 -1.77 20.83 -15.32
CA GLU A 49 -0.61 21.63 -15.70
C GLU A 49 -0.13 22.47 -14.50
N SER A 50 0.83 21.95 -13.74
CA SER A 50 1.52 22.72 -12.71
C SER A 50 2.74 23.41 -13.31
N ILE A 51 2.62 24.73 -13.54
CA ILE A 51 3.72 25.56 -14.05
C ILE A 51 4.80 25.79 -12.97
N PHE A 52 4.46 25.57 -11.70
CA PHE A 52 5.37 25.76 -10.57
C PHE A 52 6.33 24.57 -10.40
N HIS A 53 7.62 24.88 -10.23
CA HIS A 53 8.72 23.94 -9.96
C HIS A 53 9.00 22.88 -11.03
N LYS A 54 8.49 23.02 -12.26
CA LYS A 54 8.64 22.04 -13.36
C LYS A 54 10.08 21.52 -13.53
N GLU A 55 11.06 22.42 -13.62
CA GLU A 55 12.46 22.03 -13.80
C GLU A 55 13.01 21.24 -12.59
N LYS A 56 12.65 21.64 -11.37
CA LYS A 56 13.04 20.94 -10.14
C LYS A 56 12.37 19.57 -10.03
N ILE A 57 11.11 19.46 -10.46
CA ILE A 57 10.36 18.20 -10.53
C ILE A 57 11.01 17.28 -11.56
N LEU A 58 11.40 17.77 -12.74
CA LEU A 58 12.10 16.99 -13.77
C LEU A 58 13.44 16.46 -13.25
N THR A 59 14.26 17.30 -12.61
CA THR A 59 15.53 16.86 -12.05
C THR A 59 15.35 15.80 -10.96
N LEU A 60 14.35 15.97 -10.08
CA LEU A 60 14.01 14.94 -9.09
C LEU A 60 13.43 13.68 -9.72
N GLY A 61 12.68 13.80 -10.82
CA GLY A 61 12.15 12.70 -11.60
C GLY A 61 13.23 11.84 -12.24
N ASN A 62 14.27 12.49 -12.78
CA ASN A 62 15.47 11.80 -13.27
C ASN A 62 16.14 11.01 -12.15
N ILE A 63 16.28 11.59 -10.95
CA ILE A 63 16.83 10.89 -9.77
C ILE A 63 15.94 9.69 -9.37
N LEU A 64 14.62 9.84 -9.39
CA LEU A 64 13.68 8.77 -9.03
C LEU A 64 13.74 7.59 -10.02
N THR A 65 13.91 7.88 -11.30
CA THR A 65 13.89 6.89 -12.39
C THR A 65 15.26 6.26 -12.66
N ASP A 66 16.34 6.85 -12.15
CA ASP A 66 17.69 6.31 -12.29
C ASP A 66 17.88 5.04 -11.44
N ASN A 67 17.99 3.90 -12.12
CA ASN A 67 18.19 2.59 -11.49
C ASN A 67 19.60 2.36 -10.97
N SER A 68 20.57 3.23 -11.31
CA SER A 68 21.94 3.17 -10.77
C SER A 68 22.05 3.75 -9.35
N LEU A 69 21.07 4.54 -8.93
CA LEU A 69 21.05 5.18 -7.61
C LEU A 69 20.44 4.27 -6.53
N ALA A 70 20.86 4.50 -5.29
CA ALA A 70 20.34 3.78 -4.14
C ALA A 70 18.86 4.08 -3.91
N LEU A 71 18.11 3.08 -3.42
CA LEU A 71 16.66 3.21 -3.19
C LEU A 71 16.30 4.36 -2.24
N GLU A 72 17.15 4.66 -1.25
CA GLU A 72 16.94 5.79 -0.34
C GLU A 72 16.96 7.14 -1.09
N GLN A 73 17.89 7.32 -2.04
CA GLN A 73 17.98 8.54 -2.83
C GLN A 73 16.74 8.71 -3.72
N ARG A 74 16.29 7.61 -4.32
CA ARG A 74 15.09 7.57 -5.17
C ARG A 74 13.83 7.89 -4.35
N ALA A 75 13.67 7.30 -3.17
CA ALA A 75 12.54 7.59 -2.28
C ALA A 75 12.55 9.04 -1.75
N GLN A 76 13.73 9.58 -1.44
CA GLN A 76 13.86 10.98 -1.04
C GLN A 76 13.46 11.94 -2.18
N ALA A 77 13.75 11.57 -3.43
CA ALA A 77 13.29 12.32 -4.60
C ALA A 77 11.77 12.24 -4.75
N ALA A 78 11.16 11.04 -4.65
CA ALA A 78 9.71 10.87 -4.68
C ALA A 78 8.99 11.72 -3.61
N TYR A 79 9.48 11.69 -2.36
CA TYR A 79 8.94 12.54 -1.29
C TYR A 79 8.98 14.03 -1.65
N ARG A 80 10.12 14.51 -2.16
CA ARG A 80 10.27 15.93 -2.57
C ARG A 80 9.37 16.27 -3.76
N ILE A 81 9.18 15.36 -4.71
CA ILE A 81 8.21 15.56 -5.79
C ILE A 81 6.80 15.63 -5.20
N GLY A 82 6.43 14.74 -4.27
CA GLY A 82 5.16 14.79 -3.54
C GLY A 82 4.85 16.14 -2.89
N LEU A 83 5.89 16.77 -2.31
CA LEU A 83 5.77 18.11 -1.71
C LEU A 83 5.69 19.24 -2.74
N LEU A 84 6.38 19.11 -3.87
CA LEU A 84 6.54 20.19 -4.85
C LEU A 84 5.49 20.14 -5.97
N ALA A 85 4.95 18.95 -6.24
CA ALA A 85 4.08 18.69 -7.35
C ALA A 85 2.65 18.47 -6.86
N PHE A 86 1.73 19.31 -7.33
CA PHE A 86 0.31 18.95 -7.35
C PHE A 86 0.03 17.83 -8.38
N THR A 87 1.02 17.46 -9.19
CA THR A 87 0.92 16.48 -10.28
C THR A 87 1.46 15.12 -9.84
N ALA A 88 0.72 14.06 -10.17
CA ALA A 88 1.05 12.66 -9.88
C ALA A 88 1.79 11.98 -11.04
N GLU A 89 2.67 12.73 -11.74
CA GLU A 89 3.39 12.23 -12.93
C GLU A 89 4.18 10.96 -12.60
N TYR A 90 4.89 10.96 -11.47
CA TYR A 90 5.76 9.87 -11.01
C TYR A 90 5.09 8.83 -10.10
N MET A 91 3.76 8.87 -10.00
CA MET A 91 3.02 7.98 -9.10
C MET A 91 3.11 6.51 -9.54
N LYS A 92 3.29 6.25 -10.85
CA LYS A 92 3.44 4.89 -11.40
C LYS A 92 4.75 4.25 -10.93
N GLU A 93 5.83 5.02 -10.90
CA GLU A 93 7.14 4.61 -10.43
C GLU A 93 7.08 4.29 -8.94
N VAL A 94 6.37 5.11 -8.14
CA VAL A 94 6.18 4.83 -6.70
C VAL A 94 5.37 3.54 -6.47
N ALA A 95 4.32 3.29 -7.25
CA ALA A 95 3.56 2.04 -7.19
C ALA A 95 4.48 0.83 -7.48
N HIS A 96 5.27 0.93 -8.54
CA HIS A 96 6.23 -0.11 -8.93
C HIS A 96 7.27 -0.38 -7.83
N LEU A 97 7.82 0.67 -7.20
CA LEU A 97 8.78 0.53 -6.10
C LEU A 97 8.15 -0.18 -4.90
N LEU A 98 6.97 0.26 -4.46
CA LEU A 98 6.28 -0.34 -3.32
C LEU A 98 5.87 -1.81 -3.54
N GLN A 99 5.57 -2.18 -4.78
CA GLN A 99 5.10 -3.52 -5.12
C GLN A 99 6.24 -4.53 -5.30
N ASN A 100 7.34 -4.11 -5.94
CA ASN A 100 8.34 -5.05 -6.47
C ASN A 100 9.65 -5.11 -5.67
N TYR A 101 9.86 -4.20 -4.72
CA TYR A 101 11.11 -4.11 -3.98
C TYR A 101 10.89 -4.32 -2.49
N GLU A 102 11.67 -5.24 -1.91
CA GLU A 102 11.84 -5.32 -0.46
C GLU A 102 12.71 -4.13 -0.02
N MET A 103 12.22 -3.38 0.99
CA MET A 103 12.89 -2.16 1.42
C MET A 103 12.68 -1.89 2.91
N VAL A 104 13.65 -1.23 3.51
CA VAL A 104 13.60 -0.87 4.93
C VAL A 104 12.45 0.11 5.22
N PRO A 105 11.85 0.07 6.43
CA PRO A 105 10.65 0.84 6.77
C PRO A 105 10.74 2.34 6.47
N LYS A 106 11.90 2.96 6.73
CA LYS A 106 12.15 4.39 6.45
C LYS A 106 11.91 4.74 4.98
N ILE A 107 12.31 3.87 4.05
CA ILE A 107 12.11 4.09 2.60
C ILE A 107 10.63 3.92 2.25
N LYS A 108 9.95 2.88 2.77
CA LYS A 108 8.49 2.70 2.57
C LYS A 108 7.72 3.94 3.02
N ILE A 109 8.06 4.49 4.18
CA ILE A 109 7.41 5.69 4.74
C ILE A 109 7.55 6.89 3.80
N LEU A 110 8.73 7.15 3.24
CA LEU A 110 8.92 8.26 2.30
C LEU A 110 8.05 8.11 1.03
N LEU A 111 7.95 6.88 0.51
CA LEU A 111 7.09 6.59 -0.63
C LEU A 111 5.61 6.80 -0.27
N LEU A 112 5.16 6.30 0.88
CA LEU A 112 3.78 6.49 1.36
C LEU A 112 3.44 7.97 1.57
N GLN A 113 4.37 8.74 2.14
CA GLN A 113 4.23 10.19 2.30
C GLN A 113 4.02 10.89 0.96
N SER A 114 4.78 10.51 -0.08
CA SER A 114 4.60 11.10 -1.41
C SER A 114 3.19 10.85 -1.97
N VAL A 115 2.66 9.64 -1.79
CA VAL A 115 1.32 9.26 -2.27
C VAL A 115 0.23 10.00 -1.50
N ALA A 116 0.37 10.10 -0.17
CA ALA A 116 -0.53 10.90 0.66
C ALA A 116 -0.55 12.36 0.19
N SER A 117 0.62 12.97 -0.03
CA SER A 117 0.72 14.36 -0.50
C SER A 117 0.03 14.56 -1.86
N TRP A 118 0.23 13.66 -2.82
CA TRP A 118 -0.44 13.77 -4.12
C TRP A 118 -1.95 13.59 -4.04
N CYS A 119 -2.44 12.70 -3.18
CA CYS A 119 -3.85 12.37 -3.07
C CYS A 119 -4.64 13.34 -2.17
N TYR A 120 -3.95 14.13 -1.34
CA TYR A 120 -4.59 15.02 -0.38
C TYR A 120 -5.44 16.08 -1.08
N LEU A 121 -6.75 16.03 -0.81
CA LEU A 121 -7.78 16.91 -1.40
C LEU A 121 -7.74 16.97 -2.94
N ASN A 122 -7.26 15.91 -3.60
CA ASN A 122 -7.10 15.88 -5.05
C ASN A 122 -7.79 14.65 -5.66
N PRO A 123 -9.08 14.74 -6.03
CA PRO A 123 -9.85 13.62 -6.57
C PRO A 123 -9.27 13.02 -7.86
N VAL A 124 -8.57 13.83 -8.67
CA VAL A 124 -7.92 13.37 -9.90
C VAL A 124 -6.78 12.41 -9.55
N ASN A 125 -5.92 12.80 -8.62
CA ASN A 125 -4.80 11.96 -8.17
C ASN A 125 -5.27 10.75 -7.35
N GLN A 126 -6.34 10.87 -6.55
CA GLN A 126 -6.93 9.74 -5.86
C GLN A 126 -7.45 8.66 -6.84
N ARG A 127 -8.14 9.07 -7.92
CA ARG A 127 -8.55 8.14 -8.99
C ARG A 127 -7.35 7.52 -9.69
N ARG A 128 -6.32 8.31 -10.00
CA ARG A 128 -5.06 7.80 -10.59
C ARG A 128 -4.39 6.76 -9.69
N ALA A 129 -4.31 7.01 -8.39
CA ALA A 129 -3.76 6.06 -7.42
C ALA A 129 -4.56 4.74 -7.39
N LYS A 130 -5.89 4.82 -7.45
CA LYS A 130 -6.74 3.64 -7.59
C LYS A 130 -6.40 2.85 -8.87
N HIS A 131 -6.32 3.51 -10.03
CA HIS A 131 -5.96 2.85 -11.30
C HIS A 131 -4.58 2.19 -11.26
N LEU A 132 -3.62 2.80 -10.55
CA LEU A 132 -2.28 2.28 -10.33
C LEU A 132 -2.20 1.19 -9.25
N GLN A 133 -3.32 0.63 -8.81
CA GLN A 133 -3.39 -0.50 -7.87
C GLN A 133 -2.83 -0.18 -6.47
N PHE A 134 -2.90 1.07 -6.02
CA PHE A 134 -2.45 1.40 -4.67
C PHE A 134 -3.28 0.73 -3.56
N ILE A 135 -4.58 0.49 -3.77
CA ILE A 135 -5.44 -0.17 -2.78
C ILE A 135 -4.88 -1.55 -2.38
N PRO A 136 -4.68 -2.51 -3.32
CA PRO A 136 -4.11 -3.81 -2.96
C PRO A 136 -2.67 -3.70 -2.44
N ILE A 137 -1.82 -2.80 -2.97
CA ILE A 137 -0.46 -2.57 -2.46
C ILE A 137 -0.48 -2.16 -0.99
N LEU A 138 -1.39 -1.26 -0.61
CA LEU A 138 -1.49 -0.75 0.76
C LEU A 138 -2.10 -1.77 1.72
N ILE A 139 -3.07 -2.58 1.26
CA ILE A 139 -3.64 -3.67 2.06
C ILE A 139 -2.57 -4.72 2.39
N ASP A 140 -1.70 -5.03 1.44
CA ASP A 140 -0.61 -5.98 1.66
C ASP A 140 0.33 -5.55 2.80
N LEU A 141 0.51 -4.24 3.03
CA LEU A 141 1.31 -3.74 4.16
C LEU A 141 0.74 -4.14 5.53
N PHE A 142 -0.57 -4.40 5.63
CA PHE A 142 -1.19 -4.81 6.88
C PHE A 142 -1.03 -6.31 7.14
N ASN A 143 -0.92 -7.10 6.08
CA ASN A 143 -0.73 -8.55 6.12
C ASN A 143 0.67 -8.95 6.60
N ASP A 144 1.66 -8.05 6.49
CA ASP A 144 3.02 -8.30 6.98
C ASP A 144 3.01 -8.39 8.51
N THR A 145 2.91 -9.61 9.03
CA THR A 145 3.19 -9.95 10.43
C THR A 145 4.70 -10.00 10.60
N SER A 146 5.34 -8.84 10.75
CA SER A 146 6.71 -8.81 11.25
C SER A 146 6.69 -9.20 12.74
N GLU A 147 6.68 -10.50 13.03
CA GLU A 147 6.93 -11.05 14.37
C GLU A 147 8.41 -10.88 14.71
N SER A 148 8.89 -9.63 14.78
CA SER A 148 10.23 -9.33 15.30
C SER A 148 10.16 -9.24 16.82
N THR A 149 11.10 -9.90 17.49
CA THR A 149 11.30 -9.82 18.94
C THR A 149 11.99 -8.52 19.37
N MET A 150 12.47 -7.69 18.42
CA MET A 150 13.13 -6.41 18.68
C MET A 150 12.11 -5.26 18.66
N THR A 151 11.97 -4.57 19.80
CA THR A 151 10.99 -3.47 19.98
C THR A 151 11.14 -2.33 18.97
N SER A 152 12.36 -2.02 18.52
CA SER A 152 12.62 -0.97 17.53
C SER A 152 12.12 -1.32 16.12
N GLU A 153 12.26 -2.58 15.71
CA GLU A 153 11.78 -3.06 14.41
C GLU A 153 10.25 -3.12 14.38
N THR A 154 9.64 -3.60 15.47
CA THR A 154 8.18 -3.60 15.65
C THR A 154 7.61 -2.19 15.54
N ASN A 155 8.23 -1.20 16.19
CA ASN A 155 7.81 0.20 16.09
C ASN A 155 7.92 0.76 14.66
N SER A 156 8.98 0.39 13.93
CA SER A 156 9.18 0.85 12.54
C SER A 156 8.19 0.23 11.55
N SER A 157 7.87 -1.06 11.73
CA SER A 157 6.84 -1.77 10.95
C SER A 157 5.45 -1.22 11.23
N LEU A 158 5.15 -0.94 12.51
CA LEU A 158 3.89 -0.32 12.92
C LEU A 158 3.73 1.07 12.29
N LEU A 159 4.80 1.88 12.24
CA LEU A 159 4.76 3.19 11.61
C LEU A 159 4.46 3.12 10.10
N VAL A 160 4.95 2.09 9.40
CA VAL A 160 4.58 1.84 7.99
C VAL A 160 3.08 1.58 7.86
N LYS A 161 2.49 0.79 8.77
CA LYS A 161 1.04 0.54 8.79
C LYS A 161 0.26 1.81 9.10
N PHE A 162 0.74 2.66 10.01
CA PHE A 162 0.11 3.95 10.29
C PHE A 162 0.05 4.85 9.05
N TRP A 163 1.16 4.97 8.33
CA TRP A 163 1.18 5.68 7.05
C TRP A 163 0.27 5.01 6.00
N GLY A 164 0.19 3.69 5.98
CA GLY A 164 -0.75 2.96 5.12
C GLY A 164 -2.22 3.34 5.39
N CYS A 165 -2.63 3.38 6.66
CA CYS A 165 -3.96 3.83 7.07
C CYS A 165 -4.22 5.29 6.67
N TYR A 166 -3.22 6.16 6.83
CA TYR A 166 -3.33 7.56 6.44
C TYR A 166 -3.51 7.72 4.93
N VAL A 167 -2.68 7.05 4.12
CA VAL A 167 -2.79 7.09 2.65
C VAL A 167 -4.16 6.60 2.19
N LEU A 168 -4.64 5.47 2.73
CA LEU A 168 -5.97 4.95 2.40
C LEU A 168 -7.09 5.92 2.81
N SER A 169 -6.98 6.55 3.98
CA SER A 169 -7.93 7.59 4.42
C SER A 169 -7.99 8.73 3.41
N VAL A 170 -6.83 9.28 3.04
CA VAL A 170 -6.73 10.37 2.05
C VAL A 170 -7.26 9.94 0.68
N MET A 171 -7.01 8.70 0.23
CA MET A 171 -7.55 8.17 -1.01
C MET A 171 -9.07 7.99 -1.00
N THR A 172 -9.68 7.74 0.16
CA THR A 172 -11.12 7.56 0.33
C THR A 172 -11.90 8.86 0.52
N CYS A 173 -11.25 9.92 1.00
CA CYS A 173 -11.89 11.21 1.24
C CYS A 173 -12.56 11.74 -0.05
N ASN A 174 -13.89 11.82 -0.03
CA ASN A 174 -14.75 12.22 -1.16
C ASN A 174 -14.61 11.34 -2.41
N ASN A 175 -14.21 10.08 -2.26
CA ASN A 175 -14.00 9.12 -3.35
C ASN A 175 -14.74 7.81 -3.08
N LEU A 176 -16.05 7.83 -3.38
CA LEU A 176 -16.93 6.67 -3.21
C LEU A 176 -16.41 5.39 -3.91
N PRO A 177 -15.87 5.45 -5.14
CA PRO A 177 -15.27 4.28 -5.78
C PRO A 177 -14.12 3.64 -4.99
N CYS A 178 -13.25 4.41 -4.35
CA CYS A 178 -12.19 3.87 -3.48
C CYS A 178 -12.78 3.25 -2.21
N MET A 179 -13.76 3.92 -1.60
CA MET A 179 -14.44 3.44 -0.40
C MET A 179 -15.13 2.09 -0.62
N GLN A 180 -15.84 1.94 -1.74
CA GLN A 180 -16.53 0.70 -2.09
C GLN A 180 -15.55 -0.45 -2.28
N GLU A 181 -14.42 -0.22 -2.96
CA GLU A 181 -13.40 -1.25 -3.16
C GLU A 181 -12.82 -1.73 -1.82
N LEU A 182 -12.47 -0.81 -0.91
CA LEU A 182 -11.97 -1.15 0.42
C LEU A 182 -13.00 -1.92 1.27
N LYS A 183 -14.29 -1.61 1.11
CA LYS A 183 -15.37 -2.32 1.81
C LYS A 183 -15.42 -3.80 1.43
N HIS A 184 -14.98 -4.16 0.22
CA HIS A 184 -14.94 -5.55 -0.25
C HIS A 184 -13.70 -6.32 0.23
N CYS A 185 -12.74 -5.66 0.88
CA CYS A 185 -11.55 -6.30 1.41
C CYS A 185 -11.81 -6.86 2.81
N SER A 186 -12.15 -8.15 2.89
CA SER A 186 -12.59 -8.80 4.13
C SER A 186 -11.55 -8.79 5.26
N SER A 187 -10.26 -8.88 4.96
CA SER A 187 -9.19 -8.83 5.96
C SER A 187 -9.00 -7.42 6.55
N LEU A 188 -9.33 -6.37 5.79
CA LEU A 188 -9.07 -4.99 6.18
C LEU A 188 -9.81 -4.61 7.46
N LYS A 189 -11.07 -5.05 7.63
CA LYS A 189 -11.85 -4.77 8.85
C LYS A 189 -11.10 -5.23 10.11
N TYR A 190 -10.55 -6.44 10.09
CA TYR A 190 -9.81 -7.02 11.20
C TYR A 190 -8.49 -6.28 11.45
N HIS A 191 -7.71 -5.99 10.41
CA HIS A 191 -6.46 -5.23 10.55
C HIS A 191 -6.67 -3.85 11.15
N LEU A 192 -7.72 -3.14 10.71
CA LEU A 192 -8.03 -1.82 11.25
C LEU A 192 -8.46 -1.86 12.71
N GLN A 193 -9.17 -2.91 13.14
CA GLN A 193 -9.52 -3.09 14.55
C GLN A 193 -8.29 -3.32 15.44
N ILE A 194 -7.33 -4.15 14.98
CA ILE A 194 -6.06 -4.33 15.69
C ILE A 194 -5.30 -3.01 15.74
N LEU A 195 -5.08 -2.38 14.59
CA LEU A 195 -4.31 -1.14 14.49
C LEU A 195 -4.96 0.01 15.26
N ALA A 196 -6.29 0.03 15.40
CA ALA A 196 -6.99 1.01 16.23
C ALA A 196 -6.61 0.91 17.71
N SER A 197 -6.27 -0.29 18.20
CA SER A 197 -5.86 -0.50 19.59
C SER A 197 -4.39 -0.18 19.87
N GLU A 198 -3.59 0.08 18.83
CA GLU A 198 -2.16 0.38 18.96
C GLU A 198 -1.91 1.80 19.47
N ASN A 199 -0.68 2.09 19.89
CA ASN A 199 -0.33 3.44 20.34
C ASN A 199 0.00 4.37 19.15
N TRP A 200 -0.87 5.36 18.93
CA TRP A 200 -0.73 6.40 17.89
C TRP A 200 -0.06 7.69 18.38
N SER A 201 0.61 7.68 19.53
CA SER A 201 1.29 8.87 20.07
C SER A 201 2.20 9.52 19.03
N GLY A 202 1.95 10.80 18.74
CA GLY A 202 2.67 11.56 17.70
C GLY A 202 1.89 11.79 16.40
N TRP A 203 0.71 11.16 16.26
CA TRP A 203 -0.26 11.45 15.21
C TRP A 203 -1.41 12.29 15.76
N PRO A 204 -2.03 13.16 14.93
CA PRO A 204 -3.18 13.97 15.37
C PRO A 204 -4.41 13.11 15.63
N GLU A 205 -4.56 12.01 14.89
CA GLU A 205 -5.74 11.15 14.86
C GLU A 205 -5.31 9.69 14.71
N ASN A 206 -6.15 8.77 15.21
CA ASN A 206 -6.00 7.34 14.94
C ASN A 206 -6.56 7.03 13.54
N PHE A 207 -5.70 7.04 12.53
CA PHE A 207 -6.15 6.86 11.15
C PHE A 207 -6.67 5.46 10.84
N ALA A 208 -6.41 4.45 11.67
CA ALA A 208 -7.08 3.15 11.53
C ALA A 208 -8.57 3.25 11.91
N GLU A 209 -8.89 3.95 12.99
CA GLU A 209 -10.29 4.24 13.36
C GLU A 209 -10.97 5.12 12.32
N VAL A 210 -10.34 6.22 11.92
CA VAL A 210 -10.89 7.13 10.89
C VAL A 210 -11.23 6.34 9.63
N LEU A 211 -10.31 5.52 9.12
CA LEU A 211 -10.54 4.70 7.94
C LEU A 211 -11.67 3.68 8.14
N TYR A 212 -11.73 3.05 9.32
CA TYR A 212 -12.81 2.12 9.68
C TYR A 212 -14.18 2.80 9.63
N PHE A 213 -14.29 4.04 10.11
CA PHE A 213 -15.50 4.84 10.04
C PHE A 213 -15.82 5.29 8.62
N LEU A 214 -14.82 5.79 7.88
CA LEU A 214 -14.97 6.25 6.49
C LEU A 214 -15.52 5.15 5.59
N ILE A 215 -14.96 3.93 5.64
CA ILE A 215 -15.41 2.78 4.84
C ILE A 215 -16.83 2.31 5.27
N GLY A 216 -17.24 2.64 6.51
CA GLY A 216 -18.55 2.30 7.05
C GLY A 216 -18.60 0.92 7.73
N PHE A 217 -17.46 0.39 8.21
CA PHE A 217 -17.43 -0.89 8.92
C PHE A 217 -18.13 -0.85 10.29
N HIS A 218 -18.41 0.34 10.83
CA HIS A 218 -19.18 0.52 12.07
C HIS A 218 -20.68 0.23 11.93
N ARG A 219 -21.21 0.22 10.70
CA ARG A 219 -22.67 0.09 10.47
C ARG A 219 -23.15 -1.37 10.40
N HIS A 220 -22.22 -2.34 10.41
CA HIS A 220 -22.51 -3.78 10.29
C HIS A 220 -21.47 -4.64 11.04
#